data_AF-A0A954C775-F1
#
_entry.id   AF-A0A954C775-F1
#
_cell.length_a   1.000
_cell.length_b   1.000
_cell.length_c   1.000
_cell.angle_alpha   90.00
_cell.angle_beta   90.00
_cell.angle_gamma   90.00
#
_symmetry.space_group_name_H-M   'P 1'
#
loop_
_entity.id
_entity.type
_entity.pdbx_description
1 polymer ?
#
loop_
_entity_poly.entity_id
_entity_poly.type
_entity_poly.pdbx_seq_one_letter_code
_entity_poly.pdbx_strand_id
1 'polypeptide(L)'
;LSWGAPAYVAAELDALRADGVRHLVLDLRRSPGGSLPVALELAAQLQAWEGKLSVLVDAGTASSAEALAALLQDAGRAPIVGAPTCGKGVARALRLADGRVTHAQDYRVVRAGGRPLSAGVAPDHLTSRALRAARQLHA
;
A
#
# COMPACT_ATOMS: atom_id res chain seq x y z
N LEU A 1 4.07 -9.95 0.74
CA LEU A 1 4.86 -9.22 1.74
C LEU A 1 5.35 -10.22 2.78
N SER A 2 6.60 -10.66 2.68
CA SER A 2 7.29 -11.52 3.66
C SER A 2 8.34 -10.72 4.43
N TRP A 3 8.04 -9.45 4.72
CA TRP A 3 8.84 -8.74 5.70
C TRP A 3 8.71 -9.52 7.01
N GLY A 4 9.82 -9.65 7.74
CA GLY A 4 9.77 -10.14 9.12
C GLY A 4 8.68 -9.41 9.90
N ALA A 5 8.26 -10.00 11.02
CA ALA A 5 7.20 -9.46 11.87
C ALA A 5 7.35 -7.94 12.05
N PRO A 6 6.26 -7.15 12.15
CA PRO A 6 6.30 -5.69 12.25
C PRO A 6 7.33 -5.09 13.23
N ALA A 7 7.77 -5.85 14.23
CA ALA A 7 8.91 -5.51 15.08
C ALA A 7 10.22 -5.25 14.31
N TYR A 8 10.50 -5.99 13.24
CA TYR A 8 11.67 -5.78 12.38
C TYR A 8 11.66 -4.40 11.73
N VAL A 9 10.50 -3.95 11.23
CA VAL A 9 10.39 -2.64 10.59
C VAL A 9 10.54 -1.51 11.62
N ALA A 10 10.01 -1.67 12.82
CA ALA A 10 10.21 -0.68 13.88
C ALA A 10 11.71 -0.50 14.21
N ALA A 11 12.43 -1.62 14.40
CA ALA A 11 13.87 -1.60 14.68
C ALA A 11 14.67 -0.99 13.52
N GLU A 12 14.30 -1.31 12.28
CA GLU A 12 14.94 -0.72 11.09
C GLU A 12 14.70 0.79 11.01
N LEU A 13 13.47 1.25 11.29
CA LEU A 13 13.17 2.68 11.34
C LEU A 13 14.00 3.39 12.41
N ASP A 14 14.18 2.78 13.59
CA ASP A 14 15.03 3.34 14.65
C ASP A 14 16.51 3.40 14.25
N ALA A 15 17.03 2.36 13.58
CA ALA A 15 18.38 2.36 13.04
C ALA A 15 18.57 3.48 12.00
N LEU A 16 17.63 3.62 11.06
CA LEU A 16 17.64 4.69 10.06
C LEU A 16 17.60 6.09 10.71
N ARG A 17 16.84 6.26 11.81
CA ARG A 17 16.86 7.51 12.59
C ARG A 17 18.24 7.78 13.18
N ALA A 18 18.86 6.77 13.80
CA ALA A 18 20.18 6.87 14.41
C ALA A 18 21.27 7.21 13.37
N ASP A 19 21.14 6.68 12.16
CA ASP A 19 22.02 6.97 11.02
C ASP A 19 21.75 8.34 10.37
N GLY A 20 20.81 9.12 10.91
CA GLY A 20 20.50 10.47 10.45
C GLY A 20 19.68 10.52 9.17
N VAL A 21 19.06 9.41 8.76
CA VAL A 21 18.15 9.38 7.61
C VAL A 21 16.93 10.23 7.91
N ARG A 22 16.60 11.15 7.00
CA ARG A 22 15.44 12.06 7.14
C ARG A 22 14.38 11.86 6.06
N HIS A 23 14.64 11.02 5.07
CA HIS A 23 13.78 10.83 3.91
C HIS A 23 13.67 9.34 3.60
N LEU A 24 12.45 8.82 3.57
CA LEU A 24 12.16 7.44 3.23
C LEU A 24 11.34 7.37 1.94
N VAL A 25 11.65 6.36 1.14
CA VAL A 25 10.85 5.96 -0.02
C VAL A 25 10.38 4.53 0.23
N LEU A 26 9.07 4.37 0.44
CA LEU A 26 8.44 3.07 0.57
C LEU A 26 8.08 2.54 -0.82
N ASP A 27 8.79 1.54 -1.30
CA ASP A 27 8.53 0.95 -2.62
C ASP A 27 7.51 -0.20 -2.53
N LEU A 28 6.29 0.04 -3.02
CA LEU A 28 5.21 -0.96 -3.11
C LEU A 28 4.96 -1.43 -4.54
N ARG A 29 5.81 -1.06 -5.50
CA ARG A 29 5.69 -1.50 -6.89
C ARG A 29 5.76 -3.02 -6.98
N ARG A 30 4.88 -3.61 -7.80
CA ARG A 30 4.76 -5.07 -7.98
C ARG A 30 4.51 -5.85 -6.68
N SER A 31 4.01 -5.18 -5.63
CA SER A 31 3.68 -5.82 -4.36
C SER A 31 2.26 -6.38 -4.40
N PRO A 32 2.08 -7.72 -4.39
CA PRO A 32 0.75 -8.34 -4.48
C PRO A 32 -0.08 -8.21 -3.19
N GLY A 33 0.48 -7.54 -2.18
CA GLY A 33 -0.08 -7.45 -0.83
C GLY A 33 0.41 -8.54 0.11
N GLY A 34 -0.47 -8.97 1.01
CA GLY A 34 -0.14 -9.92 2.07
C GLY A 34 -1.20 -9.88 3.17
N SER A 35 -0.75 -9.74 4.41
CA SER A 35 -1.62 -9.62 5.59
C SER A 35 -2.11 -8.17 5.76
N LEU A 36 -3.42 -7.97 5.89
CA LEU A 36 -3.99 -6.65 6.21
C LEU A 36 -3.58 -6.16 7.60
N PRO A 37 -3.61 -6.97 8.68
CA PRO A 37 -3.07 -6.56 9.98
C PRO A 37 -1.65 -6.00 9.90
N VAL A 38 -0.76 -6.67 9.15
CA VAL A 38 0.62 -6.18 8.95
C VAL A 38 0.63 -4.82 8.25
N ALA A 39 -0.22 -4.62 7.23
CA ALA A 39 -0.31 -3.31 6.56
C ALA A 39 -0.80 -2.19 7.51
N LEU A 40 -1.72 -2.50 8.44
CA LEU A 40 -2.20 -1.53 9.44
C LEU A 40 -1.10 -1.18 10.44
N GLU A 41 -0.38 -2.17 10.95
CA GLU A 41 0.74 -1.96 11.87
C GLU A 41 1.87 -1.16 11.22
N LEU A 42 2.24 -1.49 9.99
CA LEU A 42 3.23 -0.72 9.23
C LEU A 42 2.78 0.71 9.00
N ALA A 43 1.50 0.93 8.68
CA ALA A 43 0.98 2.29 8.55
C ALA A 43 1.15 3.07 9.86
N ALA A 44 0.83 2.48 11.01
CA ALA A 44 1.00 3.12 12.31
C ALA A 44 2.47 3.45 12.62
N GLN A 45 3.40 2.55 12.34
CA GLN A 45 4.83 2.80 12.52
C GLN A 45 5.35 3.94 11.61
N LEU A 46 4.89 3.97 10.36
CA LEU A 46 5.27 5.01 9.39
C LEU A 46 4.63 6.38 9.68
N GLN A 47 3.48 6.40 10.38
CA GLN A 47 2.94 7.65 10.93
C GLN A 47 3.89 8.28 11.96
N ALA A 48 4.58 7.45 12.77
CA ALA A 48 5.54 7.91 13.76
C ALA A 48 6.93 8.26 13.18
N TRP A 49 7.16 8.08 11.89
CA TRP A 49 8.35 8.62 11.24
C TRP A 49 8.26 10.15 11.18
N GLU A 50 9.26 10.88 11.67
CA GLU A 50 9.25 12.36 11.67
C GLU A 50 9.75 12.96 10.34
N GLY A 51 10.54 12.20 9.59
CA GLY A 51 11.10 12.65 8.32
C GLY A 51 10.11 12.66 7.16
N LYS A 52 10.58 13.03 5.97
CA LYS A 52 9.76 12.92 4.75
C LYS A 52 9.55 11.45 4.40
N LEU A 53 8.37 11.12 3.91
CA LEU A 53 7.99 9.80 3.41
C LEU A 53 7.35 9.97 2.05
N SER A 54 7.64 9.08 1.11
CA SER A 54 6.93 8.99 -0.18
C SER A 54 6.71 7.52 -0.51
N VAL A 55 5.64 7.20 -1.21
CA VAL A 55 5.29 5.81 -1.55
C VAL A 55 5.30 5.62 -3.06
N LEU A 56 6.04 4.63 -3.54
CA LEU A 56 6.02 4.26 -4.95
C LEU A 56 5.02 3.14 -5.19
N VAL A 57 4.17 3.30 -6.20
CA VAL A 57 3.14 2.33 -6.58
C VAL A 57 3.09 2.10 -8.09
N ASP A 58 2.55 0.95 -8.49
CA ASP A 58 2.23 0.66 -9.89
C ASP A 58 1.00 -0.25 -10.00
N ALA A 59 0.66 -0.64 -11.23
CA ALA A 59 -0.46 -1.55 -11.50
C ALA A 59 -0.30 -2.94 -10.86
N GLY A 60 0.90 -3.30 -10.40
CA GLY A 60 1.17 -4.54 -9.66
C GLY A 60 1.03 -4.38 -8.14
N THR A 61 0.84 -3.16 -7.63
CA THR A 61 0.47 -2.92 -6.23
C THR A 61 -0.98 -3.37 -6.01
N ALA A 62 -1.19 -4.36 -5.13
CA ALA A 62 -2.50 -4.98 -4.93
C ALA A 62 -2.81 -5.28 -3.45
N SER A 63 -4.11 -5.39 -3.12
CA SER A 63 -4.61 -5.87 -1.82
C SER A 63 -4.06 -5.06 -0.62
N SER A 64 -3.48 -5.70 0.40
CA SER A 64 -2.97 -5.01 1.59
C SER A 64 -1.88 -3.97 1.27
N ALA A 65 -1.18 -4.08 0.13
CA ALA A 65 -0.26 -3.04 -0.31
C ALA A 65 -1.02 -1.77 -0.77
N GLU A 66 -2.17 -1.93 -1.44
CA GLU A 66 -3.07 -0.81 -1.74
C GLU A 66 -3.64 -0.21 -0.46
N ALA A 67 -3.97 -1.05 0.53
CA ALA A 67 -4.45 -0.56 1.82
C ALA A 67 -3.39 0.30 2.54
N LEU A 68 -2.13 -0.14 2.58
CA LEU A 68 -1.04 0.63 3.16
C LEU A 68 -0.85 1.97 2.44
N ALA A 69 -0.81 1.97 1.10
CA ALA A 69 -0.71 3.19 0.30
C ALA A 69 -1.90 4.14 0.58
N ALA A 70 -3.12 3.61 0.58
CA ALA A 70 -4.33 4.38 0.84
C ALA A 70 -4.34 5.01 2.23
N LEU A 71 -3.95 4.26 3.28
CA LEU A 71 -3.90 4.77 4.66
C LEU A 71 -2.89 5.91 4.81
N LEU A 72 -1.72 5.79 4.18
CA LEU A 72 -0.70 6.85 4.22
C LEU A 72 -1.12 8.07 3.39
N GLN A 73 -1.81 7.86 2.27
CA GLN A 73 -2.34 8.94 1.43
C GLN A 73 -3.49 9.68 2.15
N ASP A 74 -4.48 8.95 2.66
CA ASP A 74 -5.68 9.50 3.31
C ASP A 74 -5.35 10.28 4.58
N ALA A 75 -4.30 9.87 5.31
CA ALA A 75 -3.80 10.58 6.47
C ALA A 75 -2.94 11.81 6.12
N GLY A 76 -2.72 12.10 4.83
CA GLY A 76 -1.80 13.15 4.38
C GLY A 76 -0.34 12.89 4.76
N ARG A 77 -0.01 11.64 5.10
CA ARG A 77 1.32 11.29 5.64
C ARG A 77 2.36 11.19 4.54
N ALA A 78 2.01 10.65 3.39
CA ALA A 78 2.95 10.48 2.29
C ALA A 78 2.26 10.66 0.93
N PRO A 79 2.87 11.43 0.00
CA PRO A 79 2.42 11.46 -1.37
C PRO A 79 2.66 10.09 -2.04
N ILE A 80 1.70 9.68 -2.85
CA ILE A 80 1.74 8.49 -3.67
C ILE A 80 2.25 8.88 -5.06
N VAL A 81 3.31 8.21 -5.49
CA VAL A 81 3.99 8.49 -6.77
C VAL A 81 4.01 7.22 -7.62
N GLY A 82 3.60 7.30 -8.88
CA GLY A 82 3.61 6.11 -9.74
C GLY A 82 2.57 6.05 -10.83
N ALA A 83 1.84 4.94 -10.85
CA ALA A 83 0.69 4.67 -11.71
C ALA A 83 -0.48 4.14 -10.85
N PRO A 84 -1.74 4.22 -11.34
CA PRO A 84 -2.87 3.62 -10.63
C PRO A 84 -2.62 2.16 -10.23
N THR A 85 -3.05 1.80 -9.02
CA THR A 85 -2.89 0.44 -8.48
C THR A 85 -3.93 -0.54 -9.06
N CYS A 86 -3.82 -1.81 -8.70
CA CYS A 86 -4.59 -2.90 -9.31
C CYS A 86 -6.12 -2.78 -9.13
N GLY A 87 -6.60 -2.28 -7.98
CA GLY A 87 -8.02 -2.29 -7.64
C GLY A 87 -8.53 -3.66 -7.17
N LYS A 88 -7.66 -4.53 -6.65
CA LYS A 88 -8.07 -5.87 -6.21
C LYS A 88 -8.99 -5.80 -4.98
N GLY A 89 -8.81 -4.78 -4.13
CA GLY A 89 -9.34 -4.77 -2.77
C GLY A 89 -8.66 -5.84 -1.91
N VAL A 90 -9.09 -5.99 -0.65
CA VAL A 90 -8.46 -6.94 0.29
C VAL A 90 -9.23 -8.25 0.31
N ALA A 91 -8.52 -9.37 0.18
CA ALA A 91 -9.08 -10.72 0.26
C ALA A 91 -8.47 -11.49 1.42
N ARG A 92 -9.27 -12.32 2.10
CA ARG A 92 -8.85 -13.22 3.17
C ARG A 92 -8.84 -14.66 2.68
N ALA A 93 -7.91 -15.46 3.21
CA ALA A 93 -7.92 -16.91 3.07
C ALA A 93 -9.07 -17.50 3.90
N LEU A 94 -10.06 -18.08 3.24
CA LEU A 94 -11.17 -18.81 3.85
C LEU A 94 -10.89 -20.31 3.75
N ARG A 95 -10.96 -21.00 4.89
CA ARG A 95 -10.89 -22.46 4.93
C ARG A 95 -12.30 -23.02 4.76
N LEU A 96 -12.50 -23.81 3.72
CA LEU A 96 -13.76 -24.48 3.42
C LEU A 96 -13.93 -25.73 4.30
N ALA A 97 -15.17 -26.21 4.41
CA ALA A 97 -15.51 -27.40 5.20
C ALA A 97 -14.74 -28.67 4.76
N ASP A 98 -14.34 -28.74 3.49
CA ASP A 98 -13.54 -29.82 2.91
C ASP A 98 -12.02 -29.64 3.09
N GLY A 99 -11.59 -28.64 3.87
CA GLY A 99 -10.19 -28.37 4.17
C GLY A 99 -9.45 -27.54 3.11
N ARG A 100 -10.05 -27.26 1.94
CA ARG A 100 -9.44 -26.38 0.93
C ARG A 100 -9.37 -24.94 1.43
N VAL A 101 -8.44 -24.17 0.87
CA VAL A 101 -8.31 -22.73 1.12
C VAL A 101 -8.64 -21.97 -0.15
N THR A 102 -9.56 -21.02 -0.05
CA THR A 102 -9.86 -20.06 -1.12
C THR A 102 -9.59 -18.65 -0.66
N HIS A 103 -9.30 -17.73 -1.58
CA HIS A 103 -9.19 -16.31 -1.27
C HIS A 103 -10.46 -15.60 -1.72
N ALA A 104 -11.19 -15.03 -0.77
CA ALA A 104 -12.42 -14.29 -1.05
C ALA A 104 -12.45 -12.97 -0.29
N GLN A 105 -13.23 -12.02 -0.80
CA GLN A 105 -13.53 -10.76 -0.12
C GLN A 105 -14.77 -10.98 0.73
N ASP A 106 -14.58 -11.20 2.03
CA ASP A 106 -15.66 -11.27 3.03
C ASP A 106 -16.00 -9.89 3.62
N TYR A 107 -15.21 -8.86 3.30
CA TYR A 107 -15.44 -7.46 3.67
C TYR A 107 -14.96 -6.52 2.57
N ARG A 108 -15.40 -5.26 2.64
CA ARG A 108 -14.96 -4.17 1.78
C ARG A 108 -14.17 -3.16 2.60
N VAL A 109 -12.99 -2.79 2.13
CA VAL A 109 -12.26 -1.63 2.66
C VAL A 109 -12.73 -0.38 1.93
N VAL A 110 -13.19 0.61 2.68
CA VAL A 110 -13.63 1.91 2.17
C VAL A 110 -12.67 2.97 2.69
N ARG A 111 -12.15 3.79 1.77
CA ARG A 111 -11.19 4.85 2.03
C ARG A 111 -11.85 6.08 2.66
N ALA A 112 -11.02 6.98 3.19
CA ALA A 112 -11.49 8.32 3.52
C ALA A 112 -12.11 8.96 2.25
N GLY A 113 -13.33 9.50 2.38
CA GLY A 113 -14.10 10.01 1.24
C GLY A 113 -14.98 8.97 0.53
N GLY A 114 -15.17 7.77 1.09
CA GLY A 114 -16.22 6.83 0.67
C GLY A 114 -15.90 5.96 -0.55
N ARG A 115 -14.72 6.12 -1.15
CA ARG A 115 -14.29 5.31 -2.30
C ARG A 115 -13.85 3.92 -1.84
N PRO A 116 -14.31 2.83 -2.49
CA PRO A 116 -13.86 1.48 -2.14
C PRO A 116 -12.41 1.27 -2.58
N LEU A 117 -11.64 0.51 -1.81
CA LEU A 117 -10.26 0.16 -2.16
C LEU A 117 -10.18 -0.65 -3.47
N SER A 118 -11.26 -1.35 -3.84
CA SER A 118 -11.37 -2.04 -5.13
C SER A 118 -11.41 -1.10 -6.34
N ALA A 119 -11.54 0.21 -6.15
CA ALA A 119 -11.31 1.20 -7.21
C ALA A 119 -9.82 1.51 -7.42
N GLY A 120 -8.94 0.96 -6.59
CA GLY A 120 -7.52 1.25 -6.57
C GLY A 120 -7.17 2.58 -5.89
N VAL A 121 -5.87 2.86 -5.85
CA VAL A 121 -5.26 4.07 -5.32
C VAL A 121 -4.72 4.86 -6.51
N ALA A 122 -5.26 6.07 -6.69
CA ALA A 122 -4.74 7.03 -7.66
C ALA A 122 -3.49 7.73 -7.08
N PRO A 123 -2.38 7.80 -7.81
CA PRO A 123 -1.20 8.55 -7.37
C PRO A 123 -1.47 10.05 -7.32
N ASP A 124 -0.89 10.73 -6.34
CA ASP A 124 -0.83 12.20 -6.29
C ASP A 124 0.10 12.74 -7.40
N HIS A 125 1.13 11.97 -7.74
CA HIS A 125 2.07 12.28 -8.80
C HIS A 125 2.21 11.11 -9.78
N LEU A 126 1.72 11.30 -11.00
CA LEU A 126 1.87 10.31 -12.06
C LEU A 126 3.28 10.36 -12.65
N THR A 127 3.86 9.18 -12.88
CA THR A 127 5.11 9.06 -13.65
C THR A 127 4.87 9.38 -15.12
N SER A 128 5.92 9.79 -15.84
CA SER A 128 5.84 10.10 -17.28
C SER A 128 5.31 8.92 -18.10
N ARG A 129 5.63 7.68 -17.70
CA ARG A 129 5.10 6.45 -18.30
C ARG A 129 3.59 6.32 -18.07
N ALA A 130 3.12 6.55 -16.84
CA ALA A 130 1.70 6.49 -16.50
C ALA A 130 0.89 7.57 -17.23
N LEU A 131 1.42 8.79 -17.32
CA LEU A 131 0.80 9.90 -18.05
C LEU A 131 0.60 9.59 -19.54
N ARG A 132 1.59 8.94 -20.18
CA ARG A 132 1.47 8.54 -21.60
C ARG A 132 0.38 7.48 -21.80
N ALA A 133 0.32 6.47 -20.95
CA ALA A 133 -0.71 5.43 -21.02
C ALA A 133 -2.11 6.00 -20.79
N ALA A 134 -2.28 6.90 -19.81
CA ALA A 134 -3.57 7.54 -19.53
C ALA A 134 -4.08 8.38 -20.72
N ARG A 135 -3.19 9.09 -21.43
CA ARG A 135 -3.55 9.88 -22.61
C ARG A 135 -3.96 9.03 -23.81
N GLN A 136 -3.41 7.83 -23.97
CA GLN A 136 -3.77 6.91 -25.06
C GLN A 136 -5.14 6.26 -24.89
N LEU A 137 -5.64 6.13 -23.66
CA LEU A 137 -6.96 5.53 -23.38
C LEU A 137 -8.12 6.51 -23.60
N HIS A 138 -7.84 7.81 -23.74
CA HIS A 138 -8.84 8.88 -23.86
C HIS A 138 -8.83 9.53 -25.27
N ALA A 139 -8.10 8.94 -26.23
CA ALA A 139 -8.04 9.34 -27.63
C ALA A 139 -8.71 8.27 -28.50
#